data_AF-A0A3C0ETG3-F1
#
_entry.id   AF-A0A3C0ETG3-F1
#
_cell.length_a   1.000
_cell.length_b   1.000
_cell.length_c   1.000
_cell.angle_alpha   90.00
_cell.angle_beta   90.00
_cell.angle_gamma   90.00
#
_symmetry.space_group_name_H-M   'P 1'
#
loop_
_entity.id
_entity.type
_entity.pdbx_description
1 polymer ?
#
loop_
_entity_poly.entity_id
_entity_poly.type
_entity_poly.pdbx_seq_one_letter_code
_entity_poly.pdbx_strand_id
1 'polypeptide(L)'
;MTPCVETQSLSIIEQWVKNGGTLWITEPTFEHDPWDSKHIGLPVAFTKALQSQGNQRYGKGHIVVSADDTILAKHCIGPWAADAQGKFIDSVDIRYLQPKADQPGYLSILNRSAEPQSIFLTDNTGRWMKVPDAYDVWNYQQVQLDDKLMLDANGVMLLQIQ
;
A
#
# COMPACT_ATOMS: atom_id res chain seq x y z
N MET A 1 -13.38 -20.35 7.72
CA MET A 1 -14.42 -19.40 8.18
C MET A 1 -14.62 -18.45 7.02
N THR A 2 -15.84 -18.33 6.50
CA THR A 2 -16.13 -17.37 5.41
C THR A 2 -15.90 -15.96 5.94
N PRO A 3 -15.15 -15.09 5.25
CA PRO A 3 -14.97 -13.73 5.74
C PRO A 3 -16.33 -13.03 5.78
N CYS A 4 -16.65 -12.43 6.93
CA CYS A 4 -17.91 -11.76 7.19
C CYS A 4 -17.66 -10.37 7.78
N VAL A 5 -18.63 -9.50 7.62
CA VAL A 5 -18.60 -8.12 8.12
C VAL A 5 -20.00 -7.74 8.56
N GLU A 6 -20.16 -7.00 9.65
CA GLU A 6 -21.51 -6.54 10.03
C GLU A 6 -22.12 -5.63 8.96
N THR A 7 -23.42 -5.78 8.71
CA THR A 7 -24.14 -5.00 7.70
C THR A 7 -23.97 -3.49 7.91
N GLN A 8 -23.93 -3.02 9.16
CA GLN A 8 -23.72 -1.60 9.46
C GLN A 8 -22.31 -1.13 9.05
N SER A 9 -21.28 -1.91 9.36
CA SER A 9 -19.90 -1.62 8.95
C SER A 9 -19.76 -1.61 7.43
N LEU A 10 -20.40 -2.56 6.76
CA LEU A 10 -20.38 -2.64 5.29
C LEU A 10 -21.13 -1.47 4.64
N SER A 11 -22.19 -0.96 5.27
CA SER A 11 -22.90 0.26 4.84
C SER A 11 -22.03 1.52 4.95
N ILE A 12 -21.22 1.63 6.02
CA ILE A 12 -20.25 2.73 6.16
C ILE A 12 -19.20 2.67 5.04
N ILE A 13 -18.68 1.48 4.76
CA ILE A 13 -17.73 1.26 3.65
C ILE A 13 -18.39 1.64 2.31
N GLU A 14 -19.63 1.21 2.07
CA GLU A 14 -20.38 1.55 0.86
C GLU A 14 -20.48 3.07 0.67
N GLN A 15 -20.86 3.82 1.72
CA GLN A 15 -20.93 5.27 1.65
C GLN A 15 -19.55 5.92 1.41
N TRP A 16 -18.50 5.39 2.03
CA TRP A 16 -17.14 5.87 1.81
C TRP A 16 -16.69 5.68 0.35
N VAL A 17 -16.92 4.49 -0.23
CA VAL A 17 -16.62 4.23 -1.66
C VAL A 17 -17.47 5.14 -2.54
N LYS A 18 -18.77 5.26 -2.28
CA LYS A 18 -19.67 6.13 -3.05
C LYS A 18 -19.16 7.57 -3.11
N ASN A 19 -18.52 8.04 -2.04
CA ASN A 19 -17.98 9.39 -1.91
C ASN A 19 -16.55 9.58 -2.44
N GLY A 20 -15.93 8.55 -3.02
CA GLY A 20 -14.62 8.67 -3.69
C GLY A 20 -13.56 7.70 -3.18
N GLY A 21 -13.85 6.91 -2.14
CA GLY A 21 -12.97 5.86 -1.67
C GLY A 21 -12.72 4.77 -2.72
N THR A 22 -11.54 4.15 -2.68
CA THR A 22 -11.24 2.94 -3.45
C THR A 22 -11.13 1.77 -2.49
N LEU A 23 -12.11 0.85 -2.53
CA LEU A 23 -12.10 -0.37 -1.72
C LEU A 23 -11.37 -1.47 -2.49
N TRP A 24 -10.34 -2.02 -1.88
CA TRP A 24 -9.63 -3.19 -2.39
C TRP A 24 -9.96 -4.43 -1.58
N ILE A 25 -10.28 -5.53 -2.26
CA ILE A 25 -10.42 -6.87 -1.67
C ILE A 25 -9.69 -7.89 -2.53
N THR A 26 -9.06 -8.88 -1.89
CA THR A 26 -8.20 -9.86 -2.58
C THR A 26 -9.00 -10.93 -3.32
N GLU A 27 -10.24 -11.14 -2.93
CA GLU A 27 -11.13 -12.14 -3.52
C GLU A 27 -12.61 -11.75 -3.30
N PRO A 28 -13.55 -12.32 -4.08
CA PRO A 28 -14.97 -12.15 -3.85
C PRO A 28 -15.35 -12.53 -2.42
N THR A 29 -15.97 -11.60 -1.69
CA THR A 29 -16.24 -11.80 -0.26
C THR A 29 -17.43 -10.96 0.24
N PHE A 30 -17.72 -11.06 1.54
CA PHE A 30 -18.76 -10.30 2.25
C PHE A 30 -20.18 -10.53 1.72
N GLU A 31 -20.52 -11.78 1.38
CA GLU A 31 -21.90 -12.16 1.09
C GLU A 31 -22.77 -12.18 2.36
N HIS A 32 -22.18 -12.55 3.49
CA HIS A 32 -22.87 -12.79 4.75
C HIS A 32 -22.26 -11.96 5.89
N ASP A 33 -23.12 -11.64 6.86
CA ASP A 33 -22.74 -11.04 8.13
C ASP A 33 -22.22 -12.10 9.13
N PRO A 34 -21.76 -11.70 10.34
CA PRO A 34 -21.24 -12.63 11.33
C PRO A 34 -22.24 -13.68 11.85
N TRP A 35 -23.53 -13.53 11.54
CA TRP A 35 -24.59 -14.47 11.90
C TRP A 35 -25.03 -15.33 10.71
N ASP A 36 -24.19 -15.42 9.67
CA ASP A 36 -24.45 -16.18 8.43
C ASP A 36 -25.73 -15.72 7.70
N SER A 37 -26.15 -14.46 7.94
CA SER A 37 -27.30 -13.86 7.31
C SER A 37 -26.88 -12.97 6.15
N LYS A 38 -27.68 -12.96 5.07
CA LYS A 38 -27.45 -12.06 3.94
C LYS A 38 -27.65 -10.61 4.37
N HIS A 39 -26.81 -9.71 3.86
CA HIS A 39 -26.95 -8.28 4.13
C HIS A 39 -28.30 -7.75 3.62
N ILE A 40 -29.03 -7.08 4.52
CA ILE A 40 -30.29 -6.39 4.20
C ILE A 40 -30.04 -4.89 4.12
N GLY A 41 -30.57 -4.22 3.10
CA GLY A 41 -30.50 -2.76 2.95
C GLY A 41 -29.26 -2.23 2.23
N LEU A 42 -28.34 -3.09 1.79
CA LEU A 42 -27.23 -2.68 0.91
C LEU A 42 -27.66 -2.60 -0.56
N PRO A 43 -27.14 -1.64 -1.33
CA PRO A 43 -27.40 -1.56 -2.77
C PRO A 43 -26.93 -2.82 -3.51
N VAL A 44 -27.78 -3.38 -4.38
CA VAL A 44 -27.47 -4.58 -5.18
C VAL A 44 -26.20 -4.39 -6.03
N ALA A 45 -25.99 -3.20 -6.57
CA ALA A 45 -24.79 -2.90 -7.34
C ALA A 45 -23.51 -2.98 -6.50
N PHE A 46 -23.60 -2.59 -5.22
CA PHE A 46 -22.46 -2.64 -4.30
C PHE A 46 -22.13 -4.09 -3.93
N THR A 47 -23.12 -4.89 -3.52
CA THR A 47 -22.90 -6.30 -3.16
C THR A 47 -22.43 -7.12 -4.35
N LYS A 48 -22.99 -6.90 -5.55
CA LYS A 48 -22.53 -7.54 -6.78
C LYS A 48 -21.07 -7.22 -7.11
N ALA A 49 -20.64 -5.98 -6.84
CA ALA A 49 -19.27 -5.57 -7.07
C ALA A 49 -18.28 -6.29 -6.16
N LEU A 50 -18.63 -6.48 -4.87
CA LEU A 50 -17.82 -7.25 -3.93
C LEU A 50 -17.70 -8.75 -4.30
N GLN A 51 -18.65 -9.25 -5.08
CA GLN A 51 -18.74 -10.68 -5.45
C GLN A 51 -18.13 -11.00 -6.81
N SER A 52 -17.57 -10.02 -7.52
CA SER A 52 -17.07 -10.23 -8.89
C SER A 52 -15.65 -9.68 -9.05
N GLN A 53 -14.76 -10.52 -9.57
CA GLN A 53 -13.39 -10.12 -9.93
C GLN A 53 -13.39 -8.91 -10.88
N GLY A 54 -12.45 -7.99 -10.68
CA GLY A 54 -12.23 -6.83 -11.53
C GLY A 54 -12.28 -5.48 -10.81
N ASN A 55 -12.22 -4.40 -11.61
CA ASN A 55 -12.28 -3.02 -11.16
C ASN A 55 -13.62 -2.40 -11.60
N GLN A 56 -14.44 -2.03 -10.63
CA GLN A 56 -15.79 -1.52 -10.86
C GLN A 56 -15.94 -0.14 -10.27
N ARG A 57 -16.43 0.80 -11.08
CA ARG A 57 -16.78 2.14 -10.60
C ARG A 57 -18.05 2.07 -9.75
N TYR A 58 -18.01 2.67 -8.56
CA TYR A 58 -19.16 2.77 -7.66
C TYR A 58 -19.29 4.20 -7.12
N GLY A 59 -20.31 4.93 -7.57
CA GLY A 59 -20.44 6.36 -7.28
C GLY A 59 -19.24 7.15 -7.81
N LYS A 60 -18.55 7.87 -6.92
CA LYS A 60 -17.30 8.59 -7.23
C LYS A 60 -16.04 7.73 -7.05
N GLY A 61 -16.15 6.58 -6.39
CA GLY A 61 -15.03 5.70 -6.07
C GLY A 61 -14.99 4.43 -6.91
N HIS A 62 -14.22 3.46 -6.42
CA HIS A 62 -14.00 2.17 -7.08
C HIS A 62 -14.04 1.01 -6.08
N ILE A 63 -14.46 -0.16 -6.55
CA ILE A 63 -14.34 -1.43 -5.87
C ILE A 63 -13.45 -2.30 -6.75
N VAL A 64 -12.31 -2.72 -6.21
CA VAL A 64 -11.35 -3.57 -6.90
C VAL A 64 -11.28 -4.91 -6.18
N VAL A 65 -11.63 -5.96 -6.90
CA VAL A 65 -11.56 -7.34 -6.44
C VAL A 65 -10.47 -8.02 -7.25
N SER A 66 -9.30 -8.24 -6.64
CA SER A 66 -8.15 -8.85 -7.31
C SER A 66 -7.10 -9.33 -6.31
N ALA A 67 -6.56 -10.52 -6.55
CA ALA A 67 -5.37 -11.04 -5.85
C ALA A 67 -4.06 -10.58 -6.52
N ASP A 68 -4.14 -9.84 -7.63
CA ASP A 68 -2.97 -9.35 -8.37
C ASP A 68 -2.44 -8.04 -7.76
N ASP A 69 -1.35 -8.16 -7.01
CA ASP A 69 -0.64 -7.04 -6.38
C ASP A 69 -0.12 -6.01 -7.40
N THR A 70 0.07 -6.37 -8.67
CA THR A 70 0.52 -5.41 -9.69
C THR A 70 -0.54 -4.36 -9.98
N ILE A 71 -1.81 -4.68 -9.78
CA ILE A 71 -2.91 -3.72 -9.90
C ILE A 71 -2.92 -2.81 -8.66
N LEU A 72 -2.65 -3.35 -7.45
CA LEU A 72 -2.56 -2.56 -6.22
C LEU A 72 -1.43 -1.54 -6.30
N ALA A 73 -0.25 -1.96 -6.78
CA ALA A 73 0.93 -1.11 -6.92
C ALA A 73 0.67 0.14 -7.77
N LYS A 74 -0.20 0.07 -8.79
CA LYS A 74 -0.58 1.23 -9.62
C LYS A 74 -1.35 2.31 -8.84
N HIS A 75 -2.00 1.93 -7.74
CA HIS A 75 -2.78 2.82 -6.89
C HIS A 75 -2.00 3.34 -5.67
N CYS A 76 -0.81 2.82 -5.41
CA CYS A 76 0.06 3.27 -4.33
C CYS A 76 0.99 4.40 -4.80
N ILE A 77 1.26 5.38 -3.94
CA ILE A 77 2.12 6.54 -4.27
C ILE A 77 3.59 6.37 -3.84
N GLY A 78 3.92 5.26 -3.18
CA GLY A 78 5.28 4.96 -2.74
C GLY A 78 5.74 5.81 -1.55
N PRO A 79 7.00 5.60 -1.11
CA PRO A 79 7.92 4.57 -1.56
C PRO A 79 7.57 3.15 -1.08
N TRP A 80 7.94 2.14 -1.87
CA TRP A 80 8.09 0.76 -1.40
C TRP A 80 9.39 0.12 -1.91
N ALA A 81 9.82 -0.96 -1.23
CA ALA A 81 11.01 -1.71 -1.59
C ALA A 81 10.72 -2.70 -2.73
N ALA A 82 11.59 -2.72 -3.73
CA ALA A 82 11.58 -3.72 -4.79
C ALA A 82 12.98 -4.28 -5.06
N ASP A 83 13.04 -5.51 -5.57
CA ASP A 83 14.28 -6.11 -6.05
C ASP A 83 14.69 -5.57 -7.44
N ALA A 84 15.79 -6.08 -7.98
CA ALA A 84 16.28 -5.70 -9.31
C ALA A 84 15.33 -6.04 -10.47
N GLN A 85 14.33 -6.90 -10.23
CA GLN A 85 13.30 -7.29 -11.18
C GLN A 85 12.00 -6.48 -10.99
N GLY A 86 11.97 -5.57 -10.01
CA GLY A 86 10.79 -4.76 -9.68
C GLY A 86 9.75 -5.50 -8.84
N LYS A 87 10.08 -6.67 -8.28
CA LYS A 87 9.17 -7.41 -7.39
C LYS A 87 9.23 -6.81 -5.99
N PHE A 88 8.07 -6.66 -5.36
CA PHE A 88 7.95 -6.16 -3.98
C PHE A 88 8.69 -7.06 -2.98
N ILE A 89 9.41 -6.44 -2.06
CA ILE A 89 10.11 -7.10 -0.95
C ILE A 89 9.31 -6.85 0.33
N ASP A 90 8.48 -7.81 0.71
CA ASP A 90 7.59 -7.74 1.87
C ASP A 90 8.32 -7.73 3.22
N SER A 91 9.55 -8.23 3.26
CA SER A 91 10.38 -8.20 4.45
C SER A 91 10.90 -6.80 4.79
N VAL A 92 10.75 -5.81 3.91
CA VAL A 92 11.22 -4.43 4.15
C VAL A 92 10.03 -3.51 4.42
N ASP A 93 9.98 -2.91 5.62
CA ASP A 93 9.00 -1.87 5.95
C ASP A 93 9.59 -0.49 5.65
N ILE A 94 8.78 0.38 5.06
CA ILE A 94 9.17 1.75 4.70
C ILE A 94 8.12 2.73 5.21
N ARG A 95 8.57 3.76 5.91
CA ARG A 95 7.74 4.87 6.39
C ARG A 95 8.32 6.18 5.91
N TYR A 96 7.52 6.93 5.15
CA TYR A 96 7.92 8.23 4.62
C TYR A 96 7.10 9.35 5.29
N LEU A 97 7.82 10.30 5.86
CA LEU A 97 7.30 11.58 6.31
C LEU A 97 7.72 12.64 5.29
N GLN A 98 6.76 13.16 4.53
CA GLN A 98 7.01 14.17 3.51
C GLN A 98 7.53 15.48 4.15
N PRO A 99 8.50 16.16 3.53
CA PRO A 99 8.96 17.47 3.99
C PRO A 99 7.81 18.48 4.05
N LYS A 100 7.91 19.41 5.00
CA LYS A 100 7.01 20.57 5.15
C LYS A 100 7.84 21.84 5.11
N ALA A 101 7.19 23.00 4.98
CA ALA A 101 7.89 24.28 5.09
C ALA A 101 8.75 24.30 6.37
N ASP A 102 10.04 24.55 6.20
CA ASP A 102 11.06 24.60 7.26
C ASP A 102 11.29 23.29 8.04
N GLN A 103 10.81 22.14 7.55
CA GLN A 103 11.03 20.82 8.15
C GLN A 103 11.45 19.79 7.10
N PRO A 104 12.61 19.13 7.28
CA PRO A 104 13.04 18.10 6.35
C PRO A 104 12.08 16.90 6.38
N GLY A 105 12.06 16.17 5.28
CA GLY A 105 11.40 14.87 5.21
C GLY A 105 12.24 13.79 5.88
N TYR A 106 11.59 12.69 6.25
CA TYR A 106 12.28 11.53 6.79
C TYR A 106 11.77 10.25 6.14
N LEU A 107 12.70 9.33 5.87
CA LEU A 107 12.41 8.00 5.41
C LEU A 107 13.04 6.98 6.36
N SER A 108 12.21 6.18 7.01
CA SER A 108 12.64 5.04 7.80
C SER A 108 12.50 3.77 6.98
N ILE A 109 13.58 3.00 6.87
CA ILE A 109 13.62 1.71 6.17
C ILE A 109 14.08 0.64 7.16
N LEU A 110 13.27 -0.40 7.35
CA LEU A 110 13.56 -1.51 8.25
C LEU A 110 13.57 -2.82 7.45
N ASN A 111 14.70 -3.52 7.46
CA ASN A 111 14.77 -4.91 7.01
C ASN A 111 14.34 -5.83 8.16
N ARG A 112 13.23 -6.56 8.01
CA ARG A 112 12.75 -7.55 8.98
C ARG A 112 13.26 -8.97 8.72
N SER A 113 14.06 -9.15 7.65
CA SER A 113 14.67 -10.43 7.32
C SER A 113 15.91 -10.68 8.19
N ALA A 114 16.17 -11.97 8.44
CA ALA A 114 17.42 -12.44 9.02
C ALA A 114 18.61 -12.38 8.02
N GLU A 115 18.33 -12.05 6.76
CA GLU A 115 19.33 -11.92 5.70
C GLU A 115 19.45 -10.46 5.25
N PRO A 116 20.67 -10.00 4.86
CA PRO A 116 20.83 -8.71 4.21
C PRO A 116 19.96 -8.59 2.96
N GLN A 117 19.42 -7.39 2.72
CA GLN A 117 18.57 -7.09 1.58
C GLN A 117 19.19 -6.02 0.69
N SER A 118 18.96 -6.17 -0.60
CA SER A 118 19.38 -5.21 -1.61
C SER A 118 18.14 -4.71 -2.33
N ILE A 119 17.85 -3.42 -2.19
CA ILE A 119 16.55 -2.87 -2.59
C ILE A 119 16.69 -1.67 -3.51
N PHE A 120 15.65 -1.43 -4.29
CA PHE A 120 15.37 -0.17 -4.97
C PHE A 120 14.10 0.44 -4.38
N LEU A 121 14.08 1.77 -4.26
CA LEU A 121 12.90 2.51 -3.87
C LEU A 121 12.06 2.84 -5.10
N THR A 122 10.80 2.46 -5.09
CA THR A 122 9.90 2.60 -6.24
C THR A 122 8.54 3.15 -5.83
N ASP A 123 7.84 3.69 -6.82
CA ASP A 123 6.47 4.20 -6.74
C ASP A 123 5.68 3.70 -7.95
N ASN A 124 4.46 4.23 -8.17
CA ASN A 124 3.62 3.82 -9.30
C ASN A 124 4.20 4.19 -10.69
N THR A 125 5.27 4.98 -10.74
CA THR A 125 6.01 5.31 -11.96
C THR A 125 7.24 4.41 -12.19
N GLY A 126 7.55 3.54 -11.23
CA GLY A 126 8.64 2.57 -11.29
C GLY A 126 9.97 3.08 -10.72
N ARG A 127 10.06 4.35 -10.31
CA ARG A 127 11.22 4.92 -9.62
C ARG A 127 10.77 6.00 -8.65
N TRP A 128 11.09 5.83 -7.37
CA TRP A 128 10.69 6.80 -6.36
C TRP A 128 11.62 8.00 -6.33
N MET A 129 11.09 9.16 -6.74
CA MET A 129 11.75 10.47 -6.80
C MET A 129 12.95 10.58 -7.77
N LYS A 130 12.95 11.61 -8.62
CA LYS A 130 14.01 11.86 -9.61
C LYS A 130 15.18 12.66 -9.04
N VAL A 131 15.71 12.26 -7.88
CA VAL A 131 16.93 12.77 -7.22
C VAL A 131 16.69 13.92 -6.21
N PRO A 132 16.33 13.60 -4.96
CA PRO A 132 16.81 14.33 -3.81
C PRO A 132 17.98 13.57 -3.17
N ASP A 133 19.06 14.29 -2.90
CA ASP A 133 20.11 13.81 -2.01
C ASP A 133 19.49 13.51 -0.63
N ALA A 134 19.80 12.34 -0.08
CA ALA A 134 19.37 11.97 1.25
C ALA A 134 20.58 11.80 2.17
N TYR A 135 20.42 12.14 3.44
CA TYR A 135 21.46 12.00 4.44
C TYR A 135 21.10 10.90 5.44
N ASP A 136 21.96 9.88 5.55
CA ASP A 136 21.85 8.85 6.57
C ASP A 136 22.21 9.45 7.93
N VAL A 137 21.19 9.57 8.79
CA VAL A 137 21.29 10.23 10.09
C VAL A 137 22.15 9.44 11.08
N TRP A 138 22.23 8.12 10.93
CA TRP A 138 22.99 7.27 11.87
C TRP A 138 24.43 7.04 11.43
N ASN A 139 24.67 6.97 10.13
CA ASN A 139 26.01 6.74 9.58
C ASN A 139 26.73 8.02 9.13
N TYR A 140 26.05 9.17 9.21
CA TYR A 140 26.59 10.49 8.88
C TYR A 140 27.15 10.59 7.45
N GLN A 141 26.41 10.04 6.48
CA GLN A 141 26.84 9.97 5.08
C GLN A 141 25.71 10.34 4.11
N GLN A 142 26.09 10.82 2.92
CA GLN A 142 25.16 11.03 1.82
C GLN A 142 24.78 9.69 1.18
N VAL A 143 23.53 9.58 0.76
CA VAL A 143 22.93 8.40 0.15
C VAL A 143 22.21 8.82 -1.13
N GLN A 144 22.55 8.15 -2.22
CA GLN A 144 21.89 8.30 -3.51
C GLN A 144 20.68 7.35 -3.56
N LEU A 145 19.46 7.91 -3.63
CA LEU A 145 18.21 7.14 -3.56
C LEU A 145 17.80 6.52 -4.90
N ASP A 146 18.40 6.96 -6.00
CA ASP A 146 18.24 6.38 -7.34
C ASP A 146 19.09 5.11 -7.53
N ASP A 147 20.05 4.89 -6.65
CA ASP A 147 20.87 3.70 -6.58
C ASP A 147 20.29 2.62 -5.66
N LYS A 148 20.89 1.44 -5.75
CA LYS A 148 20.56 0.27 -4.95
C LYS A 148 20.99 0.48 -3.49
N LEU A 149 20.04 0.39 -2.55
CA LEU A 149 20.33 0.46 -1.12
C LEU A 149 20.66 -0.93 -0.56
N MET A 150 21.62 -0.97 0.35
CA MET A 150 22.02 -2.18 1.08
C MET A 150 21.55 -2.06 2.53
N LEU A 151 20.81 -3.06 2.98
CA LEU A 151 20.30 -3.14 4.35
C LEU A 151 20.85 -4.43 4.99
N ASP A 152 21.44 -4.30 6.16
CA ASP A 152 21.86 -5.46 6.94
C ASP A 152 20.65 -6.28 7.42
N ALA A 153 20.91 -7.52 7.82
CA ALA A 153 19.92 -8.36 8.49
C ALA A 153 19.39 -7.66 9.75
N ASN A 154 18.07 -7.56 9.91
CA ASN A 154 17.42 -6.79 10.98
C ASN A 154 17.85 -5.30 11.05
N GLY A 155 18.45 -4.78 9.98
CA GLY A 155 19.01 -3.44 9.91
C GLY A 155 17.94 -2.37 9.76
N VAL A 156 18.26 -1.17 10.24
CA VAL A 156 17.42 0.02 10.09
C VAL A 156 18.25 1.12 9.46
N MET A 157 17.65 1.87 8.56
CA MET A 157 18.22 3.07 7.95
C MET A 157 17.24 4.23 8.12
N LEU A 158 17.74 5.37 8.63
CA LEU A 158 16.96 6.60 8.75
C LEU A 158 17.58 7.68 7.86
N LEU A 159 16.85 8.06 6.82
CA LEU A 159 17.30 9.05 5.85
C LEU A 159 16.55 10.36 6.04
N GLN A 160 17.28 11.45 6.12
CA GLN A 160 16.74 12.80 6.04
C GLN A 160 16.71 13.24 4.57
N ILE A 161 15.57 13.73 4.11
CA ILE A 161 15.34 14.14 2.72
C ILE A 161 15.10 15.65 2.70
N GLN A 162 15.81 16.37 1.81
CA GLN A 162 15.70 17.82 1.64
C GLN A 162 14.70 18.21 0.53
#